data_AF-A0A6A6FMD0-F1
#
_entry.id   AF-A0A6A6FMD0-F1
#
_cell.length_a   1.000
_cell.length_b   1.000
_cell.length_c   1.000
_cell.angle_alpha   90.00
_cell.angle_beta   90.00
_cell.angle_gamma   90.00
#
_symmetry.space_group_name_H-M   'P 1'
#
loop_
_entity.id
_entity.type
_entity.pdbx_description
1 polymer ?
#
loop_
_entity_poly.entity_id
_entity_poly.type
_entity_poly.pdbx_seq_one_letter_code
_entity_poly.pdbx_strand_id
1 'polypeptide(L)'
;MAGELRWSMGDAEAVRQNLCSNDDDSSKYSKLHQPRARKALDPRFARDFDGDIAPDRLAPGSGNISGPGTPAPPDDAPLSVKATSAARKHVRRKTRQQRLFPSIDYEERVSHFDPKSSYSNFRGFFVLFWIGLAIMILTAMLRNLKETGRLLNFKQWPLFTKDLFELALSDAFMAASTALALPLNLLFMKNRGPLRWNRGGIVVQSVFQSIWLWFWVGWPFVRQWSWTAQVYFLLHTMALGFKIHSYAFYNGHLATTLQRLQELDQPTGPQTPTAAAVKYPHTYTQPAPGEHEQGEDSKNQHTSTVMQLREDLATELTSPLGNVSYPQNLTLRNFAFYLMCPTLCYELEYPRTPSRSYLELFYKTLAVFGCIFLITVTTEEFILPVLDNSAIRLQQTQNRIDSSLIFAETVSSLLFPFMVEFLLVFLVIFEYVLGAFAELTRFGDRHFYSDWWNSTSWIEFSREWNKPVHHFFHRHVYLASRSVNLSKPVATVLTFLISGLAHELIMGCITRKARGYGFLMLMLQIPICTVQQTPWFKRRTLLNNIMFWISMILGLSLLCALYVLV
;
A
#
# COMPACT_ATOMS: atom_id res chain seq x y z
N MET A 1 -49.45 30.05 49.68
CA MET A 1 -49.40 31.50 49.96
C MET A 1 -48.20 32.03 49.19
N ALA A 2 -48.38 32.55 47.97
CA ALA A 2 -48.87 33.92 47.66
C ALA A 2 -47.86 34.97 48.14
N GLY A 3 -47.36 35.94 47.36
CA GLY A 3 -47.61 36.40 45.98
C GLY A 3 -46.33 37.09 45.46
N GLU A 4 -46.06 37.13 44.15
CA GLU A 4 -46.48 38.19 43.21
C GLU A 4 -46.32 39.62 43.74
N LEU A 5 -45.47 40.42 43.06
CA LEU A 5 -45.77 41.80 42.68
C LEU A 5 -44.94 42.17 41.43
N ARG A 6 -45.65 42.74 40.47
CA ARG A 6 -45.32 43.01 39.06
C ARG A 6 -45.47 44.53 38.82
N TRP A 7 -44.81 45.01 37.77
CA TRP A 7 -44.92 46.34 37.10
C TRP A 7 -44.10 47.49 37.74
N SER A 8 -43.38 48.34 36.99
CA SER A 8 -43.87 49.10 35.83
C SER A 8 -42.82 49.37 34.74
N MET A 9 -43.31 49.38 33.50
CA MET A 9 -42.68 49.84 32.26
C MET A 9 -42.76 51.38 32.22
N GLY A 10 -41.66 52.08 32.00
CA GLY A 10 -41.72 53.53 31.76
C GLY A 10 -40.41 54.27 31.93
N ASP A 11 -39.35 53.85 31.24
CA ASP A 11 -38.14 54.67 31.00
C ASP A 11 -37.48 54.26 29.67
N ALA A 12 -38.33 54.05 28.66
CA ALA A 12 -37.92 53.74 27.30
C ALA A 12 -38.06 55.01 26.43
N GLU A 13 -37.07 55.91 26.46
CA GLU A 13 -36.74 56.77 25.30
C GLU A 13 -35.48 57.64 25.41
N ALA A 14 -34.73 57.64 26.52
CA ALA A 14 -33.64 58.60 26.72
C ALA A 14 -32.19 58.07 26.55
N VAL A 15 -31.96 56.79 26.22
CA VAL A 15 -30.59 56.20 26.22
C VAL A 15 -30.12 55.71 24.84
N ARG A 16 -30.89 55.93 23.77
CA ARG A 16 -30.64 55.31 22.46
C ARG A 16 -29.76 56.12 21.47
N GLN A 17 -28.95 57.08 21.93
CA GLN A 17 -28.21 57.95 20.99
C GLN A 17 -26.71 58.20 21.24
N ASN A 18 -26.04 57.51 22.17
CA ASN A 18 -24.62 57.83 22.47
C ASN A 18 -23.64 56.64 22.50
N LEU A 19 -23.82 55.63 21.64
CA LEU A 19 -22.82 54.54 21.49
C LEU A 19 -22.56 54.22 20.02
N CYS A 20 -21.90 55.14 19.32
CA CYS A 20 -21.16 54.90 18.08
C CYS A 20 -19.90 55.78 18.08
N SER A 21 -18.79 55.29 18.64
CA SER A 21 -17.41 55.63 18.23
C SER A 21 -16.39 54.99 19.18
N ASN A 22 -15.46 54.24 18.58
CA ASN A 22 -14.07 53.95 18.98
C ASN A 22 -13.81 53.28 20.34
N ASP A 23 -12.85 52.40 20.55
CA ASP A 23 -11.95 51.58 19.75
C ASP A 23 -11.32 50.60 20.77
N ASP A 24 -10.97 49.41 20.29
CA ASP A 24 -9.92 48.50 20.74
C ASP A 24 -9.77 47.99 22.20
N ASP A 25 -9.34 46.73 22.24
CA ASP A 25 -8.62 46.05 23.32
C ASP A 25 -9.44 45.35 24.43
N SER A 26 -10.07 44.20 24.10
CA SER A 26 -10.09 43.00 24.96
C SER A 26 -10.92 41.84 24.37
N SER A 27 -10.27 40.85 23.76
CA SER A 27 -10.82 39.48 23.73
C SER A 27 -9.75 38.41 23.54
N LYS A 28 -8.81 38.34 24.49
CA LYS A 28 -8.11 37.08 24.79
C LYS A 28 -9.01 36.24 25.71
N TYR A 29 -9.16 34.96 25.36
CA TYR A 29 -9.82 33.87 26.10
C TYR A 29 -11.34 33.77 26.02
N SER A 30 -11.84 32.99 25.05
CA SER A 30 -12.78 31.87 25.27
C SER A 30 -13.39 31.38 23.95
N LYS A 31 -12.78 30.34 23.35
CA LYS A 31 -13.53 29.43 22.46
C LYS A 31 -13.18 28.00 22.86
N LEU A 32 -14.17 27.34 23.49
CA LEU A 32 -14.18 25.91 23.74
C LEU A 32 -13.85 25.16 22.45
N HIS A 33 -12.81 24.32 22.49
CA HIS A 33 -12.52 23.36 21.44
C HIS A 33 -13.54 22.21 21.50
N GLN A 34 -14.51 22.20 20.59
CA GLN A 34 -15.20 20.97 20.20
C GLN A 34 -14.38 20.26 19.12
N PRO A 35 -14.20 18.92 19.18
CA PRO A 35 -13.48 18.19 18.15
C PRO A 35 -14.33 18.09 16.88
N ARG A 36 -14.00 18.90 15.88
CA ARG A 36 -14.56 18.79 14.53
C ARG A 36 -13.83 17.65 13.81
N ALA A 37 -14.54 16.57 13.47
CA ALA A 37 -14.04 15.55 12.55
C ALA A 37 -13.77 16.19 11.19
N ARG A 38 -12.48 16.39 10.84
CA ARG A 38 -12.10 16.83 9.49
C ARG A 38 -12.24 15.64 8.54
N LYS A 39 -13.08 15.79 7.52
CA LYS A 39 -12.97 15.02 6.27
C LYS A 39 -11.54 15.17 5.74
N ALA A 40 -10.97 14.08 5.22
CA ALA A 40 -9.73 14.13 4.47
C ALA A 40 -9.83 15.23 3.39
N LEU A 41 -8.85 16.13 3.35
CA LEU A 41 -8.74 17.11 2.28
C LEU A 41 -8.57 16.37 0.94
N ASP A 42 -9.37 16.72 -0.06
CA ASP A 42 -9.06 16.42 -1.46
C ASP A 42 -7.72 17.13 -1.77
N PRO A 43 -6.68 16.42 -2.24
CA PRO A 43 -5.33 16.98 -2.42
C PRO A 43 -5.24 18.16 -3.41
N ARG A 44 -6.36 18.54 -4.04
CA ARG A 44 -6.48 19.74 -4.87
C ARG A 44 -6.63 21.04 -4.07
N PHE A 45 -7.15 21.01 -2.84
CA PHE A 45 -7.38 22.23 -2.03
C PHE A 45 -6.18 22.69 -1.19
N ALA A 46 -5.08 21.91 -1.15
CA ALA A 46 -3.84 22.33 -0.49
C ALA A 46 -3.01 23.34 -1.31
N ARG A 47 -3.49 23.75 -2.50
CA ARG A 47 -2.77 24.68 -3.39
C ARG A 47 -3.32 26.11 -3.40
N ASP A 48 -4.48 26.37 -2.81
CA ASP A 48 -5.14 27.69 -2.90
C ASP A 48 -4.90 28.59 -1.67
N PHE A 49 -4.02 28.21 -0.74
CA PHE A 49 -3.77 28.98 0.50
C PHE A 49 -2.32 29.43 0.72
N ASP A 50 -1.46 29.35 -0.30
CA ASP A 50 -0.07 29.89 -0.26
C ASP A 50 0.21 30.90 -1.38
N GLY A 51 -0.85 31.37 -2.06
CA GLY A 51 -0.77 32.50 -2.98
C GLY A 51 -1.15 33.78 -2.24
N ASP A 52 -0.21 34.36 -1.51
CA ASP A 52 -0.09 35.79 -1.17
C ASP A 52 0.73 35.92 0.11
N ILE A 53 2.04 36.14 -0.06
CA ILE A 53 2.98 36.94 0.76
C ILE A 53 4.37 36.62 0.18
N ALA A 54 4.79 37.42 -0.79
CA ALA A 54 6.19 37.50 -1.18
C ALA A 54 6.84 38.63 -0.37
N PRO A 55 7.95 38.39 0.35
CA PRO A 55 8.89 39.43 0.66
C PRO A 55 10.12 39.30 -0.25
N ASP A 56 10.39 40.38 -0.97
CA ASP A 56 11.63 40.65 -1.69
C ASP A 56 12.86 40.23 -0.86
N ARG A 57 13.59 39.23 -1.35
CA ARG A 57 14.99 39.02 -0.97
C ARG A 57 15.81 38.75 -2.23
N LEU A 58 16.56 39.79 -2.58
CA LEU A 58 17.65 39.86 -3.54
C LEU A 58 18.46 38.56 -3.58
N ALA A 59 18.47 37.91 -4.75
CA ALA A 59 19.38 36.82 -5.06
C ALA A 59 20.81 37.38 -5.29
N PRO A 60 21.85 36.84 -4.65
CA PRO A 60 23.20 37.01 -5.15
C PRO A 60 23.57 35.84 -6.06
N GLY A 61 24.02 36.18 -7.27
CA GLY A 61 25.09 35.46 -7.97
C GLY A 61 24.74 34.11 -8.59
N SER A 62 24.55 34.12 -9.91
CA SER A 62 24.63 32.95 -10.78
C SER A 62 25.99 32.23 -10.61
N GLY A 63 25.98 31.09 -9.93
CA GLY A 63 27.04 30.09 -10.02
C GLY A 63 26.60 28.96 -10.95
N ASN A 64 27.16 28.91 -12.16
CA ASN A 64 27.01 27.80 -13.09
C ASN A 64 27.41 26.47 -12.41
N ILE A 65 26.43 25.65 -12.02
CA ILE A 65 26.63 24.22 -11.78
C ILE A 65 26.02 23.49 -12.96
N SER A 66 26.86 23.26 -13.97
CA SER A 66 26.60 22.38 -15.10
C SER A 66 26.51 20.93 -14.62
N GLY A 67 25.30 20.47 -14.28
CA GLY A 67 25.01 19.05 -14.30
C GLY A 67 25.23 18.50 -15.73
N PRO A 68 25.60 17.22 -15.93
CA PRO A 68 25.82 16.68 -17.27
C PRO A 68 24.52 16.76 -18.08
N GLY A 69 24.43 17.76 -18.96
CA GLY A 69 23.39 17.82 -19.97
C GLY A 69 23.57 16.63 -20.89
N THR A 70 22.56 15.77 -20.99
CA THR A 70 22.53 14.73 -22.02
C THR A 70 22.77 15.41 -23.37
N PRO A 71 23.81 15.01 -24.15
CA PRO A 71 24.09 15.61 -25.45
C PRO A 71 22.85 15.57 -26.33
N ALA A 72 22.60 16.62 -27.10
CA ALA A 72 21.55 16.59 -28.11
C ALA A 72 21.83 15.42 -29.08
N PRO A 73 20.82 14.60 -29.42
CA PRO A 73 21.02 13.52 -30.38
C PRO A 73 21.53 14.10 -31.71
N PRO A 74 22.44 13.39 -32.42
CA PRO A 74 22.93 13.81 -33.73
C PRO A 74 21.79 14.12 -34.70
N ASP A 75 22.03 15.03 -35.64
CA ASP A 75 21.01 15.42 -36.64
C ASP A 75 20.56 14.23 -37.51
N ASP A 76 21.37 13.18 -37.63
CA ASP A 76 21.05 11.95 -38.36
C ASP A 76 20.28 10.90 -37.53
N ALA A 77 19.97 11.19 -36.26
CA ALA A 77 19.28 10.24 -35.39
C ALA A 77 17.81 10.01 -35.81
N PRO A 78 17.28 8.76 -35.65
CA PRO A 78 15.87 8.46 -35.90
C PRO A 78 14.92 9.39 -35.12
N LEU A 79 13.73 9.65 -35.69
CA LEU A 79 12.75 10.55 -35.08
C LEU A 79 12.27 10.06 -33.71
N SER A 80 12.22 8.75 -33.47
CA SER A 80 12.00 8.17 -32.14
C SER A 80 13.05 8.56 -31.09
N VAL A 81 14.33 8.64 -31.48
CA VAL A 81 15.44 9.01 -30.58
C VAL A 81 15.38 10.52 -30.27
N LYS A 82 15.07 11.33 -31.28
CA LYS A 82 14.83 12.77 -31.09
C LYS A 82 13.62 13.02 -30.18
N ALA A 83 12.52 12.28 -30.38
CA ALA A 83 11.31 12.39 -29.56
C ALA A 83 11.55 11.96 -28.11
N THR A 84 12.26 10.86 -27.86
CA THR A 84 12.59 10.42 -26.48
C THR A 84 13.55 11.40 -25.79
N SER A 85 14.52 11.97 -26.50
CA SER A 85 15.38 13.04 -25.95
C SER A 85 14.59 14.32 -25.65
N ALA A 86 13.67 14.72 -26.54
CA ALA A 86 12.79 15.86 -26.32
C ALA A 86 11.87 15.61 -25.12
N ALA A 87 11.25 14.43 -25.04
CA ALA A 87 10.42 14.01 -23.91
C ALA A 87 11.18 14.08 -22.58
N ARG A 88 12.44 13.60 -22.51
CA ARG A 88 13.28 13.77 -21.31
C ARG A 88 13.44 15.23 -20.90
N LYS A 89 13.73 16.12 -21.87
CA LYS A 89 13.89 17.55 -21.62
C LYS A 89 12.57 18.21 -21.20
N HIS A 90 11.44 17.77 -21.77
CA HIS A 90 10.10 18.26 -21.43
C HIS A 90 9.65 17.81 -20.05
N VAL A 91 9.86 16.54 -19.67
CA VAL A 91 9.56 15.99 -18.34
C VAL A 91 10.40 16.70 -17.26
N ARG A 92 11.68 17.00 -17.53
CA ARG A 92 12.50 17.81 -16.61
C ARG A 92 12.00 19.25 -16.42
N ARG A 93 11.19 19.77 -17.35
CA ARG A 93 10.70 21.16 -17.34
C ARG A 93 9.25 21.28 -16.86
N LYS A 94 8.47 20.19 -16.83
CA LYS A 94 7.06 20.17 -16.38
C LYS A 94 6.83 19.00 -15.42
N THR A 95 6.35 19.29 -14.21
CA THR A 95 6.27 18.31 -13.09
C THR A 95 5.12 17.29 -13.15
N ARG A 96 4.26 17.24 -14.18
CA ARG A 96 3.22 16.19 -14.24
C ARG A 96 2.57 16.12 -15.62
N GLN A 97 2.58 14.94 -16.24
CA GLN A 97 1.84 14.64 -17.48
C GLN A 97 1.09 13.32 -17.33
N GLN A 98 0.00 13.20 -18.11
CA GLN A 98 -0.84 12.00 -18.12
C GLN A 98 -0.09 10.84 -18.78
N ARG A 99 0.01 9.72 -18.06
CA ARG A 99 0.67 8.49 -18.51
C ARG A 99 -0.34 7.51 -19.09
N LEU A 100 0.10 6.72 -20.06
CA LEU A 100 -0.71 5.68 -20.69
C LEU A 100 -0.95 4.55 -19.70
N PHE A 101 0.12 4.08 -19.05
CA PHE A 101 0.06 3.07 -18.00
C PHE A 101 -0.33 3.70 -16.66
N PRO A 102 -1.15 3.05 -15.81
CA PRO A 102 -1.42 3.54 -14.46
C PRO A 102 -0.15 3.55 -13.61
N SER A 103 0.46 4.72 -13.44
CA SER A 103 1.62 4.92 -12.58
C SER A 103 1.19 5.19 -11.15
N ILE A 104 2.04 4.83 -10.19
CA ILE A 104 1.89 5.26 -8.80
C ILE A 104 2.77 6.48 -8.59
N ASP A 105 2.17 7.55 -8.06
CA ASP A 105 2.89 8.77 -7.75
C ASP A 105 3.68 8.59 -6.46
N TYR A 106 4.93 8.17 -6.60
CA TYR A 106 5.88 8.12 -5.49
C TYR A 106 6.45 9.51 -5.21
N GLU A 107 6.35 9.97 -3.97
CA GLU A 107 6.87 11.27 -3.52
C GLU A 107 7.75 11.07 -2.29
N GLU A 108 8.67 11.99 -2.01
CA GLU A 108 9.47 11.93 -0.77
C GLU A 108 8.58 12.33 0.42
N ARG A 109 8.29 11.36 1.30
CA ARG A 109 7.42 11.54 2.46
C ARG A 109 7.77 10.57 3.57
N VAL A 110 7.54 11.01 4.81
CA VAL A 110 7.80 10.22 6.03
C VAL A 110 6.56 9.42 6.47
N SER A 111 6.78 8.39 7.27
CA SER A 111 5.70 7.61 7.88
C SER A 111 4.91 8.46 8.89
N HIS A 112 3.67 8.07 9.20
CA HIS A 112 2.83 8.78 10.16
C HIS A 112 3.40 8.72 11.59
N PHE A 113 4.02 7.60 12.00
CA PHE A 113 4.63 7.46 13.32
C PHE A 113 6.06 8.01 13.39
N ASP A 114 6.60 8.54 12.29
CA ASP A 114 7.92 9.19 12.27
C ASP A 114 7.92 10.46 13.16
N PRO A 115 8.94 10.69 14.00
CA PRO A 115 9.06 11.91 14.79
C PRO A 115 9.04 13.21 13.97
N LYS A 116 9.37 13.16 12.68
CA LYS A 116 9.35 14.30 11.75
C LYS A 116 8.01 14.48 11.03
N SER A 117 7.03 13.60 11.26
CA SER A 117 5.72 13.70 10.64
C SER A 117 4.94 14.91 11.18
N SER A 118 4.15 15.55 10.32
CA SER A 118 3.20 16.60 10.71
C SER A 118 1.99 16.04 11.49
N TYR A 119 1.87 14.72 11.57
CA TYR A 119 0.77 14.03 12.23
C TYR A 119 1.13 13.73 13.70
N SER A 120 1.01 14.73 14.58
CA SER A 120 1.50 14.65 15.97
C SER A 120 0.44 14.31 17.04
N ASN A 121 -0.85 14.31 16.68
CA ASN A 121 -1.95 14.21 17.66
C ASN A 121 -2.06 12.87 18.41
N PHE A 122 -1.30 11.84 18.02
CA PHE A 122 -1.37 10.49 18.60
C PHE A 122 -0.17 10.09 19.46
N ARG A 123 0.81 10.98 19.67
CA ARG A 123 2.05 10.65 20.42
C ARG A 123 1.77 10.14 21.83
N GLY A 124 0.84 10.77 22.55
CA GLY A 124 0.49 10.35 23.92
C GLY A 124 -0.08 8.94 23.98
N PHE A 125 -1.02 8.61 23.10
CA PHE A 125 -1.59 7.25 23.00
C PHE A 125 -0.56 6.22 22.56
N PHE A 126 0.36 6.59 21.66
CA PHE A 126 1.46 5.73 21.24
C PHE A 126 2.39 5.40 22.42
N VAL A 127 2.80 6.39 23.21
CA VAL A 127 3.61 6.16 24.42
C VAL A 127 2.84 5.34 25.45
N LEU A 128 1.56 5.63 25.67
CA LEU A 128 0.71 4.86 26.59
C LEU A 128 0.59 3.38 26.17
N PHE A 129 0.48 3.10 24.88
CA PHE A 129 0.49 1.73 24.34
C PHE A 129 1.76 0.98 24.75
N TRP A 130 2.94 1.60 24.57
CA TRP A 130 4.21 0.99 24.98
C TRP A 130 4.35 0.80 26.49
N ILE A 131 3.88 1.76 27.29
CA ILE A 131 3.84 1.63 28.76
C ILE A 131 2.92 0.47 29.15
N GLY A 132 1.74 0.37 28.54
CA GLY A 132 0.80 -0.73 28.77
C GLY A 132 1.41 -2.10 28.45
N LEU A 133 2.11 -2.21 27.32
CA LEU A 133 2.85 -3.43 26.96
C LEU A 133 3.96 -3.74 27.97
N ALA A 134 4.73 -2.75 28.40
CA ALA A 134 5.78 -2.93 29.41
C ALA A 134 5.20 -3.48 30.72
N ILE A 135 4.08 -2.93 31.19
CA ILE A 135 3.37 -3.41 32.39
C ILE A 135 2.86 -4.84 32.18
N MET A 136 2.28 -5.14 31.02
CA MET A 136 1.78 -6.48 30.68
C MET A 136 2.89 -7.54 30.76
N ILE A 137 4.05 -7.27 30.16
CA ILE A 137 5.20 -8.19 30.19
C ILE A 137 5.77 -8.31 31.60
N LEU A 138 5.95 -7.19 32.31
CA LEU A 138 6.48 -7.20 33.66
C LEU A 138 5.59 -8.05 34.58
N THR A 139 4.28 -7.90 34.44
CA THR A 139 3.30 -8.69 35.19
C THR A 139 3.41 -10.17 34.83
N ALA A 140 3.53 -10.52 33.54
CA ALA A 140 3.73 -11.89 33.09
C ALA A 140 5.05 -12.49 33.64
N MET A 141 6.14 -11.72 33.64
CA MET A 141 7.43 -12.15 34.19
C MET A 141 7.36 -12.42 35.69
N LEU A 142 6.68 -11.57 36.45
CA LEU A 142 6.49 -11.76 37.89
C LEU A 142 5.64 -13.00 38.20
N ARG A 143 4.58 -13.23 37.40
CA ARG A 143 3.76 -14.45 37.50
C ARG A 143 4.59 -15.70 37.21
N ASN A 144 5.35 -15.70 36.12
CA ASN A 144 6.23 -16.81 35.76
C ASN A 144 7.29 -17.10 36.81
N LEU A 145 7.88 -16.05 37.39
CA LEU A 145 8.88 -16.20 38.45
C LEU A 145 8.27 -16.89 39.68
N LYS A 146 7.03 -16.54 40.03
CA LYS A 146 6.29 -17.16 41.14
C LYS A 146 5.93 -18.63 40.87
N GLU A 147 5.47 -18.95 39.66
CA GLU A 147 4.92 -20.28 39.33
C GLU A 147 5.99 -21.29 38.92
N THR A 148 7.02 -20.85 38.19
CA THR A 148 8.03 -21.73 37.57
C THR A 148 9.46 -21.48 38.04
N GLY A 149 9.69 -20.40 38.79
CA GLY A 149 11.03 -19.97 39.20
C GLY A 149 11.87 -19.34 38.08
N ARG A 150 11.30 -19.15 36.88
CA ARG A 150 11.97 -18.51 35.73
C ARG A 150 11.21 -17.27 35.30
N LEU A 151 11.92 -16.25 34.80
CA LEU A 151 11.29 -14.99 34.36
C LEU A 151 10.46 -15.16 33.08
N LEU A 152 10.94 -15.96 32.12
CA LEU A 152 10.30 -16.14 30.82
C LEU A 152 10.38 -17.62 30.44
N ASN A 153 9.30 -18.16 29.86
CA ASN A 153 9.21 -19.56 29.46
C ASN A 153 9.07 -19.71 27.94
N PHE A 154 10.20 -19.63 27.23
CA PHE A 154 10.24 -19.73 25.77
C PHE A 154 10.09 -21.18 25.26
N LYS A 155 8.87 -21.71 25.31
CA LYS A 155 8.52 -23.02 24.74
C LYS A 155 8.66 -23.04 23.22
N GLN A 156 8.47 -21.91 22.55
CA GLN A 156 8.52 -21.81 21.09
C GLN A 156 9.93 -21.65 20.51
N TRP A 157 10.96 -21.38 21.32
CA TRP A 157 12.33 -21.15 20.83
C TRP A 157 12.88 -22.24 19.89
N PRO A 158 12.67 -23.54 20.16
CA PRO A 158 13.12 -24.60 19.25
C PRO A 158 12.44 -24.53 17.88
N LEU A 159 11.20 -24.00 17.79
CA LEU A 159 10.48 -23.87 16.51
C LEU A 159 11.07 -22.76 15.63
N PHE A 160 11.63 -21.70 16.21
CA PHE A 160 12.25 -20.59 15.48
C PHE A 160 13.66 -20.91 14.97
N THR A 161 14.40 -21.72 15.70
CA THR A 161 15.80 -22.05 15.39
C THR A 161 15.94 -23.28 14.49
N LYS A 162 14.86 -24.06 14.35
CA LYS A 162 14.82 -25.25 13.50
C LYS A 162 14.99 -24.87 12.01
N ASP A 163 15.89 -25.58 11.33
CA ASP A 163 16.14 -25.51 9.88
C ASP A 163 16.50 -24.11 9.33
N LEU A 164 16.98 -23.21 10.18
CA LEU A 164 17.24 -21.80 9.82
C LEU A 164 18.21 -21.64 8.64
N PHE A 165 19.29 -22.43 8.61
CA PHE A 165 20.27 -22.37 7.53
C PHE A 165 19.68 -22.81 6.19
N GLU A 166 18.88 -23.87 6.21
CA GLU A 166 18.21 -24.39 5.03
C GLU A 166 17.15 -23.43 4.51
N LEU A 167 16.41 -22.80 5.43
CA LEU A 167 15.47 -21.73 5.12
C LEU A 167 16.17 -20.56 4.44
N ALA A 168 17.27 -20.06 5.02
CA ALA A 168 18.02 -18.93 4.47
C ALA A 168 18.61 -19.24 3.08
N LEU A 169 19.14 -20.45 2.90
CA LEU A 169 19.66 -20.89 1.60
C LEU A 169 18.54 -21.02 0.55
N SER A 170 17.41 -21.62 0.92
CA SER A 170 16.24 -21.75 0.04
C SER A 170 15.67 -20.37 -0.32
N ASP A 171 15.64 -19.43 0.62
CA ASP A 171 15.19 -18.07 0.42
C ASP A 171 16.10 -17.32 -0.56
N ALA A 172 17.43 -17.46 -0.41
CA ALA A 172 18.39 -16.90 -1.34
C ALA A 172 18.22 -17.47 -2.76
N PHE A 173 18.00 -18.79 -2.91
CA PHE A 173 17.72 -19.39 -4.21
C PHE A 173 16.40 -18.92 -4.81
N MET A 174 15.35 -18.81 -3.99
CA MET A 174 14.06 -18.26 -4.40
C MET A 174 14.23 -16.82 -4.91
N ALA A 175 14.90 -15.95 -4.16
CA ALA A 175 15.18 -14.58 -4.54
C ALA A 175 16.05 -14.51 -5.82
N ALA A 176 17.10 -15.33 -5.93
CA ALA A 176 17.97 -15.36 -7.11
C ALA A 176 17.21 -15.84 -8.36
N SER A 177 16.34 -16.84 -8.23
CA SER A 177 15.55 -17.36 -9.35
C SER A 177 14.59 -16.32 -9.96
N THR A 178 14.21 -15.27 -9.20
CA THR A 178 13.43 -14.14 -9.74
C THR A 178 14.16 -13.37 -10.83
N ALA A 179 15.50 -13.39 -10.83
CA ALA A 179 16.33 -12.71 -11.84
C ALA A 179 16.12 -13.28 -13.25
N LEU A 180 15.56 -14.48 -13.39
CA LEU A 180 15.16 -15.06 -14.69
C LEU A 180 14.10 -14.23 -15.42
N ALA A 181 13.38 -13.34 -14.71
CA ALA A 181 12.46 -12.39 -15.34
C ALA A 181 13.20 -11.38 -16.24
N LEU A 182 14.44 -11.02 -15.93
CA LEU A 182 15.23 -10.06 -16.72
C LEU A 182 15.58 -10.57 -18.13
N PRO A 183 16.22 -11.75 -18.32
CA PRO A 183 16.51 -12.27 -19.65
C PRO A 183 15.24 -12.55 -20.47
N LEU A 184 14.13 -12.93 -19.84
CA LEU A 184 12.83 -13.06 -20.52
C LEU A 184 12.36 -11.71 -21.09
N ASN A 185 12.44 -10.62 -20.31
CA ASN A 185 12.07 -9.29 -20.79
C ASN A 185 13.00 -8.77 -21.90
N LEU A 186 14.30 -9.07 -21.82
CA LEU A 186 15.25 -8.77 -22.90
C LEU A 186 14.90 -9.53 -24.19
N LEU A 187 14.48 -10.79 -24.08
CA LEU A 187 14.02 -11.61 -25.21
C LEU A 187 12.75 -11.01 -25.86
N PHE A 188 11.78 -10.60 -25.05
CA PHE A 188 10.54 -9.98 -25.54
C PHE A 188 10.78 -8.63 -26.23
N MET A 189 11.76 -7.87 -25.74
CA MET A 189 12.16 -6.60 -26.34
C MET A 189 12.82 -6.79 -27.72
N LYS A 190 13.78 -7.73 -27.83
CA LYS A 190 14.60 -7.93 -29.04
C LYS A 190 13.83 -8.60 -30.18
N ASN A 191 12.86 -9.46 -29.86
CA ASN A 191 12.14 -10.24 -30.86
C ASN A 191 10.96 -9.47 -31.47
N ARG A 192 10.93 -9.42 -32.81
CA ARG A 192 9.81 -8.87 -33.60
C ARG A 192 8.80 -9.94 -34.07
N GLY A 193 9.06 -11.21 -33.76
CA GLY A 193 8.25 -12.36 -34.16
C GLY A 193 7.14 -12.74 -33.15
N PRO A 194 6.78 -14.03 -33.03
CA PRO A 194 5.67 -14.48 -32.17
C PRO A 194 5.91 -14.24 -30.67
N LEU A 195 7.18 -14.08 -30.26
CA LEU A 195 7.59 -13.80 -28.87
C LEU A 195 7.42 -12.33 -28.45
N ARG A 196 6.76 -11.48 -29.27
CA ARG A 196 6.36 -10.13 -28.85
C ARG A 196 5.45 -10.21 -27.62
N TRP A 197 5.56 -9.23 -26.72
CA TRP A 197 4.80 -9.17 -25.47
C TRP A 197 3.29 -9.42 -25.67
N ASN A 198 2.65 -8.65 -26.56
CA ASN A 198 1.20 -8.74 -26.86
C ASN A 198 0.74 -10.07 -27.49
N ARG A 199 1.64 -10.97 -27.90
CA ARG A 199 1.29 -12.28 -28.49
C ARG A 199 1.75 -13.40 -27.57
N GLY A 200 2.98 -13.87 -27.72
CA GLY A 200 3.52 -14.99 -26.95
C GLY A 200 4.15 -14.58 -25.62
N GLY A 201 4.65 -13.35 -25.47
CA GLY A 201 5.41 -12.94 -24.28
C GLY A 201 4.60 -13.03 -22.99
N ILE A 202 3.35 -12.55 -22.99
CA ILE A 202 2.44 -12.65 -21.83
C ILE A 202 2.20 -14.11 -21.43
N VAL A 203 1.98 -15.01 -22.41
CA VAL A 203 1.74 -16.43 -22.14
C VAL A 203 2.98 -17.09 -21.53
N VAL A 204 4.15 -16.90 -22.14
CA VAL A 204 5.42 -17.43 -21.63
C VAL A 204 5.70 -16.93 -20.22
N GLN A 205 5.50 -15.63 -19.99
CA GLN A 205 5.70 -15.02 -18.68
C GLN A 205 4.72 -15.56 -17.62
N SER A 206 3.47 -15.77 -18.00
CA SER A 206 2.44 -16.33 -17.11
C SER A 206 2.76 -17.77 -16.74
N VAL A 207 3.13 -18.61 -17.72
CA VAL A 207 3.56 -20.00 -17.48
C VAL A 207 4.78 -20.05 -16.56
N PHE A 208 5.79 -19.21 -16.81
CA PHE A 208 6.95 -19.10 -15.93
C PHE A 208 6.56 -18.73 -14.49
N GLN A 209 5.72 -17.70 -14.30
CA GLN A 209 5.27 -17.29 -12.97
C GLN A 209 4.43 -18.37 -12.28
N SER A 210 3.56 -19.07 -13.00
CA SER A 210 2.76 -20.17 -12.45
C SER A 210 3.63 -21.34 -11.99
N ILE A 211 4.60 -21.75 -12.81
CA ILE A 211 5.55 -22.82 -12.44
C ILE A 211 6.41 -22.39 -11.25
N TRP A 212 6.93 -21.16 -11.29
CA TRP A 212 7.76 -20.60 -10.22
C TRP A 212 6.99 -20.57 -8.89
N LEU A 213 5.76 -20.06 -8.90
CA LEU A 213 4.91 -19.99 -7.71
C LEU A 213 4.56 -21.39 -7.20
N TRP A 214 4.15 -22.30 -8.07
CA TRP A 214 3.82 -23.67 -7.69
C TRP A 214 5.00 -24.39 -7.03
N PHE A 215 6.19 -24.27 -7.61
CA PHE A 215 7.40 -24.88 -7.06
C PHE A 215 7.74 -24.34 -5.67
N TRP A 216 7.82 -23.01 -5.51
CA TRP A 216 8.23 -22.41 -4.24
C TRP A 216 7.16 -22.48 -3.15
N VAL A 217 5.87 -22.46 -3.51
CA VAL A 217 4.79 -22.72 -2.55
C VAL A 217 4.78 -24.18 -2.09
N GLY A 218 5.12 -25.13 -2.98
CA GLY A 218 5.23 -26.55 -2.65
C GLY A 218 6.46 -26.91 -1.81
N TRP A 219 7.55 -26.14 -1.92
CA TRP A 219 8.84 -26.44 -1.29
C TRP A 219 8.78 -26.70 0.23
N PRO A 220 8.08 -25.87 1.05
CA PRO A 220 8.06 -26.07 2.50
C PRO A 220 7.29 -27.33 2.94
N PHE A 221 6.42 -27.87 2.09
CA PHE A 221 5.71 -29.13 2.34
C PHE A 221 6.62 -30.34 2.10
N VAL A 222 7.45 -30.28 1.06
CA VAL A 222 8.44 -31.33 0.77
C VAL A 222 9.47 -31.42 1.90
N ARG A 223 9.92 -30.26 2.41
CA ARG A 223 10.91 -30.19 3.49
C ARG A 223 10.32 -30.34 4.90
N GLN A 224 8.99 -30.41 5.03
CA GLN A 224 8.30 -30.60 6.32
C GLN A 224 8.69 -29.55 7.39
N TRP A 225 8.97 -28.31 6.98
CA TRP A 225 9.40 -27.23 7.86
C TRP A 225 8.39 -26.90 8.97
N SER A 226 8.90 -26.29 10.05
CA SER A 226 8.06 -25.72 11.11
C SER A 226 7.10 -24.67 10.53
N TRP A 227 5.92 -24.54 11.14
CA TRP A 227 4.91 -23.59 10.68
C TRP A 227 5.45 -22.15 10.65
N THR A 228 6.33 -21.76 11.58
CA THR A 228 6.97 -20.44 11.63
C THR A 228 7.84 -20.17 10.40
N ALA A 229 8.70 -21.12 10.02
CA ALA A 229 9.52 -21.04 8.81
C ALA A 229 8.66 -21.02 7.55
N GLN A 230 7.57 -21.80 7.52
CA GLN A 230 6.60 -21.81 6.42
C GLN A 230 5.94 -20.45 6.23
N VAL A 231 5.48 -19.80 7.31
CA VAL A 231 4.87 -18.46 7.26
C VAL A 231 5.83 -17.46 6.60
N TYR A 232 7.06 -17.37 7.12
CA TYR A 232 8.06 -16.44 6.60
C TYR A 232 8.33 -16.69 5.12
N PHE A 233 8.64 -17.94 4.76
CA PHE A 233 9.02 -18.29 3.40
C PHE A 233 7.90 -17.96 2.41
N LEU A 234 6.66 -18.32 2.73
CA LEU A 234 5.52 -18.12 1.84
C LEU A 234 5.13 -16.65 1.70
N LEU A 235 5.19 -15.88 2.78
CA LEU A 235 4.99 -14.42 2.69
C LEU A 235 6.04 -13.79 1.78
N HIS A 236 7.29 -14.23 1.87
CA HIS A 236 8.34 -13.75 0.99
C HIS A 236 8.14 -14.24 -0.46
N THR A 237 7.76 -15.50 -0.68
CA THR A 237 7.40 -16.05 -2.00
C THR A 237 6.31 -15.21 -2.66
N MET A 238 5.25 -14.87 -1.92
CA MET A 238 4.14 -14.04 -2.44
C MET A 238 4.59 -12.61 -2.75
N ALA A 239 5.38 -11.99 -1.88
CA ALA A 239 5.93 -10.65 -2.13
C ALA A 239 6.81 -10.62 -3.38
N LEU A 240 7.70 -11.61 -3.54
CA LEU A 240 8.54 -11.76 -4.73
C LEU A 240 7.73 -12.08 -5.97
N GLY A 241 6.70 -12.92 -5.87
CA GLY A 241 5.78 -13.23 -6.96
C GLY A 241 5.07 -11.97 -7.48
N PHE A 242 4.56 -11.13 -6.58
CA PHE A 242 4.00 -9.83 -6.95
C PHE A 242 5.05 -8.93 -7.62
N LYS A 243 6.29 -8.89 -7.11
CA LYS A 243 7.36 -8.10 -7.72
C LYS A 243 7.70 -8.58 -9.14
N ILE A 244 7.85 -9.89 -9.35
CA ILE A 244 8.12 -10.48 -10.67
C ILE A 244 6.98 -10.13 -11.65
N HIS A 245 5.73 -10.27 -11.20
CA HIS A 245 4.56 -9.92 -12.01
C HIS A 245 4.58 -8.46 -12.42
N SER A 246 4.79 -7.58 -11.46
CA SER A 246 4.81 -6.14 -11.65
C SER A 246 5.93 -5.68 -12.58
N TYR A 247 7.14 -6.22 -12.39
CA TYR A 247 8.30 -5.93 -13.24
C TYR A 247 8.08 -6.39 -14.68
N ALA A 248 7.64 -7.64 -14.87
CA ALA A 248 7.46 -8.19 -16.20
C ALA A 248 6.32 -7.50 -16.96
N PHE A 249 5.19 -7.24 -16.30
CA PHE A 249 4.06 -6.60 -16.94
C PHE A 249 4.36 -5.16 -17.38
N TYR A 250 5.01 -4.38 -16.52
CA TYR A 250 5.38 -3.00 -16.85
C TYR A 250 6.45 -2.92 -17.94
N ASN A 251 7.53 -3.72 -17.85
CA ASN A 251 8.55 -3.74 -18.90
C ASN A 251 8.02 -4.30 -20.23
N GLY A 252 7.09 -5.26 -20.19
CA GLY A 252 6.40 -5.76 -21.37
C GLY A 252 5.54 -4.70 -22.06
N HIS A 253 4.84 -3.86 -21.26
CA HIS A 253 4.15 -2.69 -21.77
C HIS A 253 5.13 -1.71 -22.43
N LEU A 254 6.24 -1.35 -21.76
CA LEU A 254 7.25 -0.46 -22.31
C LEU A 254 7.92 -1.02 -23.58
N ALA A 255 8.16 -2.33 -23.65
CA ALA A 255 8.66 -3.00 -24.86
C ALA A 255 7.71 -2.80 -26.04
N THR A 256 6.41 -2.95 -25.81
CA THR A 256 5.38 -2.75 -26.82
C THR A 256 5.31 -1.29 -27.27
N THR A 257 5.38 -0.35 -26.32
CA THR A 257 5.41 1.10 -26.58
C THR A 257 6.65 1.49 -27.39
N LEU A 258 7.82 0.94 -27.07
CA LEU A 258 9.07 1.17 -27.81
C LEU A 258 8.97 0.65 -29.25
N GLN A 259 8.46 -0.57 -29.44
CA GLN A 259 8.28 -1.14 -30.78
C GLN A 259 7.32 -0.29 -31.61
N ARG A 260 6.20 0.16 -31.01
CA ARG A 260 5.25 1.05 -31.68
C ARG A 260 5.88 2.39 -32.05
N LEU A 261 6.72 2.95 -31.18
CA LEU A 261 7.45 4.19 -31.47
C LEU A 261 8.44 4.00 -32.63
N GLN A 262 9.14 2.85 -32.70
CA GLN A 262 10.05 2.51 -33.81
C GLN A 262 9.29 2.24 -35.12
N GLU A 263 8.09 1.67 -35.07
CA GLU A 263 7.23 1.48 -36.24
C GLU A 263 6.84 2.83 -36.87
N LEU A 264 6.72 3.90 -36.07
CA LEU A 264 6.45 5.28 -36.55
C LEU A 264 7.67 5.98 -37.21
N ASP A 265 8.84 5.35 -37.21
CA ASP A 265 10.02 5.86 -37.95
C ASP A 265 10.07 5.32 -39.40
N GLN A 266 9.33 4.25 -39.71
CA GLN A 266 9.25 3.70 -41.06
C GLN A 266 8.33 4.55 -41.94
N PRO A 267 8.54 4.59 -43.28
CA PRO A 267 7.69 5.36 -44.19
C PRO A 267 6.23 4.92 -44.03
N THR A 268 5.33 5.90 -43.92
CA THR A 268 3.89 5.72 -43.66
C THR A 268 3.24 4.86 -44.75
N GLY A 269 3.13 3.56 -44.49
CA GLY A 269 2.38 2.61 -45.30
C GLY A 269 1.01 2.27 -44.69
N PRO A 270 0.15 1.52 -45.40
CA PRO A 270 -1.16 1.08 -44.89
C PRO A 270 -1.11 0.17 -43.66
N GLN A 271 0.08 -0.30 -43.26
CA GLN A 271 0.30 -1.11 -42.05
C GLN A 271 0.83 -0.30 -40.84
N THR A 272 0.97 1.01 -40.95
CA THR A 272 1.42 1.86 -39.84
C THR A 272 0.31 1.92 -38.79
N PRO A 273 0.55 1.52 -37.52
CA PRO A 273 -0.49 1.51 -36.50
C PRO A 273 -0.77 2.93 -36.00
N THR A 274 -1.56 3.69 -36.75
CA THR A 274 -2.03 5.05 -36.39
C THR A 274 -3.15 5.04 -35.36
N ALA A 275 -3.49 3.88 -34.79
CA ALA A 275 -4.45 3.81 -33.69
C ALA A 275 -4.01 4.75 -32.55
N ALA A 276 -4.95 5.26 -31.76
CA ALA A 276 -4.61 6.02 -30.57
C ALA A 276 -3.84 5.14 -29.57
N ALA A 277 -3.04 5.76 -28.72
CA ALA A 277 -2.43 5.06 -27.60
C ALA A 277 -3.54 4.59 -26.63
N VAL A 278 -3.47 3.32 -26.19
CA VAL A 278 -4.47 2.77 -25.26
C VAL A 278 -4.27 3.43 -23.90
N LYS A 279 -5.23 4.26 -23.49
CA LYS A 279 -5.26 4.90 -22.17
C LYS A 279 -5.98 3.97 -21.20
N TYR A 280 -5.30 3.56 -20.14
CA TYR A 280 -5.97 2.85 -19.06
C TYR A 280 -6.92 3.80 -18.31
N PRO A 281 -8.07 3.31 -17.81
CA PRO A 281 -8.99 4.15 -17.07
C PRO A 281 -8.33 4.66 -15.78
N HIS A 282 -8.25 5.97 -15.61
CA HIS A 282 -7.76 6.62 -14.39
C HIS A 282 -8.92 7.01 -13.47
N THR A 283 -8.71 6.93 -12.15
CA THR A 283 -9.77 7.15 -11.14
C THR A 283 -10.27 8.61 -11.10
N TYR A 284 -9.57 9.55 -11.74
CA TYR A 284 -9.88 10.98 -11.72
C TYR A 284 -10.07 11.56 -13.13
N THR A 285 -11.07 11.10 -13.88
CA THR A 285 -11.70 11.95 -14.90
C THR A 285 -13.09 11.45 -15.23
N GLN A 286 -14.07 12.35 -15.16
CA GLN A 286 -15.28 12.23 -15.97
C GLN A 286 -14.86 12.28 -17.44
N PRO A 287 -15.51 11.53 -18.33
CA PRO A 287 -15.35 11.75 -19.76
C PRO A 287 -15.73 13.20 -20.07
N ALA A 288 -14.85 13.94 -20.74
CA ALA A 288 -15.20 15.25 -21.28
C ALA A 288 -16.37 15.08 -22.28
N PRO A 289 -17.38 15.97 -22.28
CA PRO A 289 -18.45 15.93 -23.26
C PRO A 289 -17.90 16.23 -24.66
N GLY A 290 -18.56 15.64 -25.67
CA GLY A 290 -18.10 15.50 -27.04
C GLY A 290 -17.54 16.77 -27.71
N GLU A 291 -16.50 16.55 -28.50
CA GLU A 291 -16.10 17.43 -29.59
C GLU A 291 -16.62 16.80 -30.90
N HIS A 292 -17.74 17.34 -31.37
CA HIS A 292 -18.10 17.30 -32.79
C HIS A 292 -17.34 18.42 -33.48
N GLU A 293 -16.43 18.13 -34.41
CA GLU A 293 -16.11 19.07 -35.49
C GLU A 293 -15.94 18.32 -36.82
N GLN A 294 -16.69 18.80 -37.81
CA GLN A 294 -16.72 18.39 -39.20
C GLN A 294 -15.59 19.08 -39.99
N GLY A 295 -15.07 18.39 -41.01
CA GLY A 295 -14.69 18.98 -42.29
C GLY A 295 -13.36 19.76 -42.39
N GLU A 296 -12.50 19.28 -43.30
CA GLU A 296 -11.35 19.99 -43.93
C GLU A 296 -10.03 20.12 -43.13
N ASP A 297 -9.22 19.04 -43.09
CA ASP A 297 -7.77 19.05 -43.39
C ASP A 297 -7.08 17.68 -43.11
N SER A 298 -7.43 16.63 -43.87
CA SER A 298 -7.02 15.25 -43.52
C SER A 298 -5.52 14.97 -43.55
N LYS A 299 -4.67 15.76 -44.22
CA LYS A 299 -3.20 15.55 -44.23
C LYS A 299 -2.47 16.29 -43.09
N ASN A 300 -2.92 17.50 -42.75
CA ASN A 300 -2.36 18.27 -41.64
C ASN A 300 -2.81 17.69 -40.29
N GLN A 301 -4.06 17.24 -40.17
CA GLN A 301 -4.56 16.54 -38.99
C GLN A 301 -3.90 15.17 -38.78
N HIS A 302 -3.61 14.43 -39.86
CA HIS A 302 -2.92 13.14 -39.73
C HIS A 302 -1.46 13.30 -39.28
N THR A 303 -0.78 14.35 -39.77
CA THR A 303 0.60 14.63 -39.36
C THR A 303 0.66 15.12 -37.92
N SER A 304 -0.28 15.98 -37.49
CA SER A 304 -0.35 16.46 -36.11
C SER A 304 -0.70 15.35 -35.12
N THR A 305 -1.63 14.45 -35.47
CA THR A 305 -1.99 13.28 -34.62
C THR A 305 -0.85 12.27 -34.49
N VAL A 306 -0.09 12.02 -35.56
CA VAL A 306 1.10 11.14 -35.50
C VAL A 306 2.22 11.77 -34.67
N MET A 307 2.43 13.08 -34.76
CA MET A 307 3.39 13.79 -33.91
C MET A 307 3.00 13.74 -32.43
N GLN A 308 1.72 13.97 -32.11
CA GLN A 308 1.19 13.83 -30.74
C GLN A 308 1.36 12.40 -30.21
N LEU A 309 1.03 11.39 -31.03
CA LEU A 309 1.24 9.98 -30.67
C LEU A 309 2.72 9.69 -30.39
N ARG A 310 3.63 10.25 -31.20
CA ARG A 310 5.08 10.10 -30.99
C ARG A 310 5.53 10.72 -29.66
N GLU A 311 5.02 11.90 -29.31
CA GLU A 311 5.30 12.56 -28.04
C GLU A 311 4.76 11.78 -26.85
N ASP A 312 3.51 11.29 -26.94
CA ASP A 312 2.88 10.47 -25.89
C ASP A 312 3.66 9.17 -25.64
N LEU A 313 4.02 8.45 -26.70
CA LEU A 313 4.80 7.21 -26.61
C LEU A 313 6.22 7.48 -26.09
N ALA A 314 6.87 8.55 -26.54
CA ALA A 314 8.19 8.94 -26.06
C ALA A 314 8.17 9.31 -24.57
N THR A 315 7.13 10.03 -24.13
CA THR A 315 6.94 10.41 -22.72
C THR A 315 6.73 9.18 -21.84
N GLU A 316 5.97 8.19 -22.29
CA GLU A 316 5.78 6.92 -21.57
C GLU A 316 7.08 6.13 -21.39
N LEU A 317 8.00 6.18 -22.36
CA LEU A 317 9.28 5.48 -22.28
C LEU A 317 10.30 6.15 -21.34
N THR A 318 10.07 7.41 -20.98
CA THR A 318 10.94 8.19 -20.07
C THR A 318 10.45 8.08 -18.63
N SER A 319 11.34 8.09 -17.63
CA SER A 319 10.92 8.07 -16.22
C SER A 319 10.25 9.39 -15.82
N PRO A 320 9.36 9.41 -14.81
CA PRO A 320 8.74 10.64 -14.31
C PRO A 320 9.75 11.70 -13.82
N LEU A 321 10.92 11.28 -13.36
CA LEU A 321 12.01 12.18 -12.94
C LEU A 321 12.97 12.53 -14.09
N GLY A 322 12.80 11.91 -15.27
CA GLY A 322 13.52 12.22 -16.49
C GLY A 322 14.99 11.77 -16.54
N ASN A 323 15.45 10.91 -15.63
CA ASN A 323 16.83 10.45 -15.58
C ASN A 323 17.05 9.13 -16.33
N VAL A 324 16.06 8.24 -16.33
CA VAL A 324 16.13 6.91 -16.94
C VAL A 324 15.12 6.81 -18.08
N SER A 325 15.43 6.05 -19.12
CA SER A 325 14.41 5.64 -20.09
C SER A 325 14.58 4.21 -20.50
N TYR A 326 13.49 3.59 -20.90
CA TYR A 326 13.53 2.26 -21.48
C TYR A 326 14.31 2.28 -22.81
N PRO A 327 15.21 1.30 -23.08
CA PRO A 327 15.47 0.05 -22.34
C PRO A 327 16.66 0.10 -21.37
N GLN A 328 17.18 1.28 -21.01
CA GLN A 328 18.38 1.43 -20.17
C GLN A 328 18.19 0.88 -18.74
N ASN A 329 16.94 0.68 -18.31
CA ASN A 329 16.58 0.11 -17.03
C ASN A 329 16.78 -1.41 -16.94
N LEU A 330 16.90 -2.12 -18.07
CA LEU A 330 17.04 -3.59 -18.12
C LEU A 330 18.46 -4.04 -17.72
N THR A 331 18.81 -3.80 -16.47
CA THR A 331 20.10 -4.19 -15.87
C THR A 331 19.86 -4.98 -14.59
N LEU A 332 20.77 -5.92 -14.28
CA LEU A 332 20.70 -6.70 -13.03
C LEU A 332 20.73 -5.78 -11.81
N ARG A 333 21.47 -4.66 -11.86
CA ARG A 333 21.54 -3.67 -10.78
C ARG A 333 20.19 -3.00 -10.51
N ASN A 334 19.47 -2.58 -11.55
CA ASN A 334 18.14 -1.97 -11.39
C ASN A 334 17.14 -3.00 -10.85
N PHE A 335 17.19 -4.23 -11.36
CA PHE A 335 16.34 -5.33 -10.88
C PHE A 335 16.60 -5.67 -9.41
N ALA A 336 17.86 -5.88 -9.02
CA ALA A 336 18.24 -6.15 -7.63
C ALA A 336 17.87 -4.99 -6.70
N PHE A 337 18.01 -3.74 -7.16
CA PHE A 337 17.57 -2.57 -6.41
C PHE A 337 16.06 -2.60 -6.14
N TYR A 338 15.25 -2.85 -7.17
CA TYR A 338 13.80 -3.00 -7.02
C TYR A 338 13.41 -4.16 -6.09
N LEU A 339 14.14 -5.28 -6.14
CA LEU A 339 13.91 -6.42 -5.26
C LEU A 339 14.04 -6.04 -3.78
N MET A 340 14.93 -5.10 -3.46
CA MET A 340 15.14 -4.60 -2.09
C MET A 340 14.22 -3.42 -1.74
N CYS A 341 13.64 -2.70 -2.71
CA CYS A 341 12.75 -1.58 -2.42
C CYS A 341 11.47 -2.06 -1.70
N PRO A 342 10.97 -1.33 -0.68
CA PRO A 342 9.77 -1.68 0.09
C PRO A 342 8.48 -1.36 -0.68
N THR A 343 8.39 -1.78 -1.95
CA THR A 343 7.21 -1.60 -2.80
C THR A 343 7.00 -2.79 -3.73
N LEU A 344 5.74 -3.07 -4.05
CA LEU A 344 5.35 -4.17 -4.95
C LEU A 344 5.14 -3.70 -6.39
N CYS A 345 5.11 -2.40 -6.62
CA CYS A 345 4.89 -1.83 -7.94
C CYS A 345 6.20 -1.36 -8.56
N TYR A 346 6.62 -2.03 -9.64
CA TYR A 346 7.78 -1.59 -10.42
C TYR A 346 7.45 -0.27 -11.15
N GLU A 347 8.40 0.65 -11.12
CA GLU A 347 8.47 1.89 -11.90
C GLU A 347 9.91 2.09 -12.38
N LEU A 348 10.11 2.88 -13.45
CA LEU A 348 11.45 3.14 -14.00
C LEU A 348 12.39 3.80 -12.98
N GLU A 349 11.84 4.63 -12.10
CA GLU A 349 12.59 5.41 -11.14
C GLU A 349 11.74 5.72 -9.91
N TYR A 350 12.39 5.81 -8.75
CA TYR A 350 11.75 6.11 -7.47
C TYR A 350 12.39 7.35 -6.83
N PRO A 351 11.63 8.16 -6.08
CA PRO A 351 12.19 9.26 -5.30
C PRO A 351 13.19 8.71 -4.27
N ARG A 352 14.28 9.44 -4.03
CA ARG A 352 15.36 8.99 -3.15
C ARG A 352 15.72 10.03 -2.13
N THR A 353 16.02 9.57 -0.91
CA THR A 353 16.59 10.42 0.11
C THR A 353 18.05 10.77 -0.22
N PRO A 354 18.55 11.96 0.16
CA PRO A 354 19.90 12.41 -0.16
C PRO A 354 20.97 11.54 0.52
N SER A 355 20.78 11.21 1.80
CA SER A 355 21.70 10.42 2.62
C SER A 355 21.01 9.23 3.29
N ARG A 356 21.81 8.28 3.79
CA ARG A 356 21.36 7.19 4.66
C ARG A 356 21.60 7.56 6.12
N SER A 357 20.61 7.34 6.97
CA SER A 357 20.68 7.45 8.42
C SER A 357 20.91 6.06 9.04
N TYR A 358 22.16 5.73 9.33
CA TYR A 358 22.50 4.43 9.96
C TYR A 358 21.94 4.32 11.39
N LEU A 359 21.77 5.45 12.09
CA LEU A 359 21.18 5.48 13.42
C LEU A 359 19.69 5.12 13.38
N GLU A 360 18.95 5.67 12.41
CA GLU A 360 17.54 5.35 12.21
C GLU A 360 17.35 3.90 11.79
N LEU A 361 18.22 3.38 10.92
CA LEU A 361 18.26 1.97 10.56
C LEU A 361 18.47 1.10 11.80
N PHE A 362 19.46 1.43 12.66
CA PHE A 362 19.72 0.69 13.90
C PHE A 362 18.50 0.66 14.82
N TYR A 363 17.86 1.80 15.10
CA TYR A 363 16.68 1.84 15.96
C TYR A 363 15.49 1.07 15.38
N LYS A 364 15.25 1.17 14.07
CA LYS A 364 14.21 0.38 13.39
C LYS A 364 14.49 -1.11 13.49
N THR A 365 15.73 -1.54 13.23
CA THR A 365 16.13 -2.94 13.38
C THR A 365 15.97 -3.43 14.82
N LEU A 366 16.39 -2.64 15.82
CA LEU A 366 16.19 -2.97 17.23
C LEU A 366 14.71 -3.09 17.58
N ALA A 367 13.86 -2.19 17.06
CA ALA A 367 12.42 -2.22 17.26
C ALA A 367 11.77 -3.47 16.63
N VAL A 368 12.25 -3.94 15.47
CA VAL A 368 11.80 -5.23 14.89
C VAL A 368 12.03 -6.38 15.88
N PHE A 369 13.25 -6.53 16.40
CA PHE A 369 13.55 -7.60 17.36
C PHE A 369 12.76 -7.45 18.66
N GLY A 370 12.62 -6.22 19.16
CA GLY A 370 11.81 -5.91 20.33
C GLY A 370 10.35 -6.34 20.14
N CYS A 371 9.69 -5.92 19.05
CA CYS A 371 8.31 -6.30 18.78
C CYS A 371 8.13 -7.81 18.56
N ILE A 372 9.06 -8.51 17.87
CA ILE A 372 8.99 -9.97 17.70
C ILE A 372 9.07 -10.67 19.06
N PHE A 373 9.93 -10.20 19.95
CA PHE A 373 9.98 -10.68 21.33
C PHE A 373 8.64 -10.46 22.05
N LEU A 374 8.02 -9.29 21.90
CA LEU A 374 6.71 -8.99 22.48
C LEU A 374 5.58 -9.88 21.96
N ILE A 375 5.56 -10.11 20.65
CA ILE A 375 4.65 -11.04 19.98
C ILE A 375 4.79 -12.45 20.57
N THR A 376 6.05 -12.90 20.73
CA THR A 376 6.34 -14.23 21.27
C THR A 376 5.85 -14.37 22.71
N VAL A 377 6.18 -13.40 23.58
CA VAL A 377 5.73 -13.39 24.98
C VAL A 377 4.20 -13.31 25.07
N THR A 378 3.57 -12.45 24.27
CA THR A 378 2.11 -12.31 24.25
C THR A 378 1.44 -13.62 23.84
N THR A 379 2.00 -14.30 22.84
CA THR A 379 1.52 -15.58 22.36
C THR A 379 1.66 -16.67 23.43
N GLU A 380 2.83 -16.80 24.05
CA GLU A 380 3.10 -17.85 25.05
C GLU A 380 2.31 -17.68 26.34
N GLU A 381 2.12 -16.43 26.79
CA GLU A 381 1.52 -16.13 28.09
C GLU A 381 0.01 -15.94 28.08
N PHE A 382 -0.55 -15.53 26.94
CA PHE A 382 -1.96 -15.14 26.86
C PHE A 382 -2.75 -15.89 25.78
N ILE A 383 -2.12 -16.37 24.70
CA ILE A 383 -2.83 -17.05 23.61
C ILE A 383 -2.79 -18.57 23.78
N LEU A 384 -1.59 -19.17 23.87
CA LEU A 384 -1.44 -20.62 23.95
C LEU A 384 -2.17 -21.27 25.13
N PRO A 385 -2.10 -20.74 26.37
CA PRO A 385 -2.77 -21.38 27.51
C PRO A 385 -4.30 -21.42 27.35
N VAL A 386 -4.88 -20.41 26.70
CA VAL A 386 -6.32 -20.36 26.42
C VAL A 386 -6.70 -21.44 25.40
N LEU A 387 -5.90 -21.58 24.33
CA LEU A 387 -6.11 -22.58 23.29
C LEU A 387 -5.94 -24.01 23.83
N ASP A 388 -4.87 -24.28 24.58
CA ASP A 388 -4.59 -25.62 25.14
C ASP A 388 -5.72 -26.07 26.09
N ASN A 389 -6.13 -25.21 27.01
CA ASN A 389 -7.21 -25.51 27.96
C ASN A 389 -8.55 -25.73 27.24
N SER A 390 -8.82 -24.94 26.21
CA SER A 390 -10.06 -25.06 25.43
C SER A 390 -10.07 -26.31 24.56
N ALA A 391 -8.94 -26.71 23.98
CA ALA A 391 -8.81 -27.95 23.22
C ALA A 391 -9.12 -29.18 24.09
N ILE A 392 -8.60 -29.23 25.32
CA ILE A 392 -8.87 -30.32 26.26
C ILE A 392 -10.37 -30.35 26.63
N ARG A 393 -10.96 -29.20 26.97
CA ARG A 393 -12.40 -29.10 27.31
C ARG A 393 -13.30 -29.52 26.16
N LEU A 394 -12.96 -29.14 24.92
CA LEU A 394 -13.73 -29.50 23.73
C LEU A 394 -13.66 -31.00 23.43
N GLN A 395 -12.51 -31.65 23.64
CA GLN A 395 -12.38 -33.11 23.46
C GLN A 395 -13.18 -33.92 24.47
N GLN A 396 -13.35 -33.41 25.69
CA GLN A 396 -14.07 -34.09 26.76
C GLN A 396 -15.60 -33.93 26.67
N THR A 397 -16.07 -32.94 25.93
CA THR A 397 -17.50 -32.56 25.89
C THR A 397 -18.21 -33.22 24.71
N GLN A 398 -19.29 -33.95 24.97
CA GLN A 398 -20.12 -34.59 23.92
C GLN A 398 -21.33 -33.72 23.51
N ASN A 399 -21.71 -32.74 24.33
CA ASN A 399 -22.85 -31.87 24.10
C ASN A 399 -22.51 -30.69 23.19
N ARG A 400 -23.25 -30.52 22.09
CA ARG A 400 -23.01 -29.43 21.12
C ARG A 400 -23.18 -28.02 21.69
N ILE A 401 -24.11 -27.84 22.63
CA ILE A 401 -24.36 -26.54 23.27
C ILE A 401 -23.16 -26.15 24.14
N ASP A 402 -22.69 -27.09 24.96
CA ASP A 402 -21.52 -26.90 25.82
C ASP A 402 -20.26 -26.65 24.98
N SER A 403 -20.06 -27.40 23.89
CA SER A 403 -18.96 -27.16 22.95
C SER A 403 -19.03 -25.76 22.32
N SER A 404 -20.21 -25.28 21.95
CA SER A 404 -20.39 -23.93 21.40
C SER A 404 -20.13 -22.84 22.44
N LEU A 405 -20.49 -23.06 23.71
CA LEU A 405 -20.22 -22.13 24.80
C LEU A 405 -18.73 -22.07 25.11
N ILE A 406 -18.04 -23.22 25.19
CA ILE A 406 -16.59 -23.28 25.36
C ILE A 406 -15.91 -22.51 24.22
N PHE A 407 -16.32 -22.77 22.98
CA PHE A 407 -15.76 -22.07 21.81
C PHE A 407 -15.97 -20.55 21.88
N ALA A 408 -17.16 -20.09 22.25
CA ALA A 408 -17.45 -18.66 22.42
C ALA A 408 -16.64 -18.02 23.56
N GLU A 409 -16.46 -18.73 24.68
CA GLU A 409 -15.61 -18.34 25.81
C GLU A 409 -14.15 -18.21 25.37
N THR A 410 -13.65 -19.16 24.56
CA THR A 410 -12.31 -19.10 23.97
C THR A 410 -12.14 -17.86 23.09
N VAL A 411 -13.06 -17.62 22.16
CA VAL A 411 -13.00 -16.45 21.26
C VAL A 411 -13.01 -15.15 22.06
N SER A 412 -13.87 -15.05 23.08
CA SER A 412 -13.94 -13.89 23.97
C SER A 412 -12.61 -13.63 24.70
N SER A 413 -12.00 -14.69 25.24
CA SER A 413 -10.72 -14.61 25.95
C SER A 413 -9.56 -14.20 25.04
N LEU A 414 -9.65 -14.50 23.75
CA LEU A 414 -8.65 -14.18 22.74
C LEU A 414 -8.77 -12.75 22.16
N LEU A 415 -9.87 -12.03 22.39
CA LEU A 415 -10.11 -10.69 21.80
C LEU A 415 -8.97 -9.71 22.10
N PHE A 416 -8.59 -9.55 23.37
CA PHE A 416 -7.57 -8.58 23.76
C PHE A 416 -6.15 -9.00 23.32
N PRO A 417 -5.71 -10.25 23.55
CA PRO A 417 -4.41 -10.72 23.03
C PRO A 417 -4.26 -10.55 21.52
N PHE A 418 -5.29 -10.88 20.73
CA PHE A 418 -5.23 -10.70 19.27
C PHE A 418 -5.25 -9.24 18.84
N MET A 419 -5.90 -8.34 19.59
CA MET A 419 -5.81 -6.90 19.33
C MET A 419 -4.36 -6.42 19.50
N VAL A 420 -3.68 -6.83 20.57
CA VAL A 420 -2.26 -6.49 20.81
C VAL A 420 -1.37 -7.07 19.70
N GLU A 421 -1.56 -8.35 19.38
CA GLU A 421 -0.80 -9.06 18.35
C GLU A 421 -0.95 -8.38 16.98
N PHE A 422 -2.18 -8.02 16.60
CA PHE A 422 -2.47 -7.31 15.35
C PHE A 422 -1.73 -5.97 15.25
N LEU A 423 -1.73 -5.19 16.33
CA LEU A 423 -1.02 -3.90 16.39
C LEU A 423 0.50 -4.07 16.36
N LEU A 424 1.04 -5.08 17.05
CA LEU A 424 2.47 -5.38 17.03
C LEU A 424 2.94 -5.84 15.65
N VAL A 425 2.21 -6.76 15.01
CA VAL A 425 2.51 -7.24 13.65
C VAL A 425 2.46 -6.08 12.65
N PHE A 426 1.48 -5.19 12.78
CA PHE A 426 1.41 -3.96 11.99
C PHE A 426 2.68 -3.12 12.11
N LEU A 427 3.10 -2.83 13.35
CA LEU A 427 4.31 -2.02 13.60
C LEU A 427 5.57 -2.71 13.08
N VAL A 428 5.71 -4.02 13.31
CA VAL A 428 6.84 -4.82 12.80
C VAL A 428 6.95 -4.67 11.30
N ILE A 429 5.88 -4.94 10.56
CA ILE A 429 5.93 -5.01 9.10
C ILE A 429 6.03 -3.60 8.52
N PHE A 430 5.05 -2.73 8.79
CA PHE A 430 4.87 -1.49 8.03
C PHE A 430 5.73 -0.34 8.53
N GLU A 431 5.95 -0.23 9.84
CA GLU A 431 6.74 0.87 10.40
C GLU A 431 8.24 0.52 10.42
N TYR A 432 8.59 -0.66 10.93
CA TYR A 432 9.98 -1.01 11.20
C TYR A 432 10.68 -1.77 10.08
N VAL A 433 10.11 -2.87 9.56
CA VAL A 433 10.73 -3.65 8.47
C VAL A 433 10.75 -2.85 7.18
N LEU A 434 9.59 -2.39 6.68
CA LEU A 434 9.56 -1.57 5.45
C LEU A 434 10.34 -0.26 5.62
N GLY A 435 10.27 0.36 6.80
CA GLY A 435 11.06 1.54 7.13
C GLY A 435 12.57 1.31 7.11
N ALA A 436 13.05 0.15 7.56
CA ALA A 436 14.46 -0.23 7.52
C ALA A 436 14.93 -0.49 6.08
N PHE A 437 14.14 -1.21 5.28
CA PHE A 437 14.42 -1.41 3.85
C PHE A 437 14.38 -0.10 3.07
N ALA A 438 13.48 0.83 3.43
CA ALA A 438 13.43 2.17 2.84
C ALA A 438 14.73 2.94 3.09
N GLU A 439 15.23 2.92 4.34
CA GLU A 439 16.48 3.58 4.71
C GLU A 439 17.69 2.93 3.99
N LEU A 440 17.74 1.59 3.98
CA LEU A 440 18.81 0.82 3.32
C LEU A 440 18.91 1.16 1.82
N THR A 441 17.77 1.23 1.13
CA THR A 441 17.69 1.50 -0.31
C THR A 441 17.69 2.98 -0.67
N ARG A 442 17.55 3.88 0.32
CA ARG A 442 17.24 5.32 0.12
C ARG A 442 15.94 5.52 -0.66
N PHE A 443 14.92 4.76 -0.33
CA PHE A 443 13.58 4.93 -0.87
C PHE A 443 12.89 6.10 -0.17
N GLY A 444 12.50 7.11 -0.95
CA GLY A 444 11.95 8.37 -0.43
C GLY A 444 10.48 8.29 -0.01
N ASP A 445 9.69 7.41 -0.63
CA ASP A 445 8.26 7.29 -0.32
C ASP A 445 8.01 6.31 0.84
N ARG A 446 7.98 6.82 2.07
CA ARG A 446 7.79 5.99 3.27
C ARG A 446 6.33 5.86 3.68
N HIS A 447 5.40 6.17 2.78
CA HIS A 447 3.97 6.13 3.04
C HIS A 447 3.38 4.73 2.79
N PHE A 448 3.75 3.77 3.65
CA PHE A 448 3.33 2.37 3.51
C PHE A 448 1.89 2.11 3.98
N TYR A 449 1.35 3.01 4.80
CA TYR A 449 0.01 2.96 5.38
C TYR A 449 -0.55 4.38 5.59
N SER A 450 -1.87 4.49 5.71
CA SER A 450 -2.62 5.71 6.10
C SER A 450 -3.19 5.56 7.50
N ASP A 451 -3.97 6.54 7.97
CA ASP A 451 -4.66 6.52 9.27
C ASP A 451 -5.86 5.56 9.31
N TRP A 452 -5.60 4.29 8.99
CA TRP A 452 -6.58 3.19 8.88
C TRP A 452 -7.34 2.93 10.19
N TRP A 453 -6.83 3.38 11.34
CA TRP A 453 -7.54 3.31 12.62
C TRP A 453 -8.81 4.16 12.65
N ASN A 454 -8.90 5.16 11.76
CA ASN A 454 -10.08 6.01 11.56
C ASN A 454 -11.04 5.46 10.49
N SER A 455 -10.72 4.34 9.83
CA SER A 455 -11.57 3.80 8.76
C SER A 455 -12.98 3.46 9.29
N THR A 456 -13.98 3.74 8.48
CA THR A 456 -15.40 3.53 8.78
C THR A 456 -16.01 2.34 8.04
N SER A 457 -15.27 1.74 7.12
CA SER A 457 -15.69 0.56 6.35
C SER A 457 -14.51 -0.34 6.01
N TRP A 458 -14.75 -1.62 5.74
CA TRP A 458 -13.70 -2.56 5.32
C TRP A 458 -13.06 -2.17 3.97
N ILE A 459 -13.81 -1.57 3.06
CA ILE A 459 -13.28 -1.07 1.79
C ILE A 459 -12.30 0.08 2.03
N GLU A 460 -12.60 1.00 2.95
CA GLU A 460 -11.67 2.08 3.34
C GLU A 460 -10.41 1.50 3.99
N PHE A 461 -10.57 0.61 4.98
CA PHE A 461 -9.47 -0.07 5.65
C PHE A 461 -8.54 -0.81 4.66
N SER A 462 -9.10 -1.58 3.72
CA SER A 462 -8.30 -2.33 2.73
C SER A 462 -7.42 -1.46 1.82
N ARG A 463 -7.76 -0.16 1.68
CA ARG A 463 -6.99 0.81 0.90
C ARG A 463 -5.90 1.50 1.73
N GLU A 464 -6.08 1.57 3.04
CA GLU A 464 -5.28 2.40 3.95
C GLU A 464 -4.28 1.58 4.76
N TRP A 465 -4.59 0.32 5.07
CA TRP A 465 -3.75 -0.55 5.92
C TRP A 465 -2.42 -0.92 5.27
N ASN A 466 -2.46 -1.46 4.05
CA ASN A 466 -1.29 -1.95 3.32
C ASN A 466 -1.26 -1.35 1.92
N LYS A 467 -0.70 -0.14 1.81
CA LYS A 467 -0.63 0.57 0.52
C LYS A 467 0.14 -0.18 -0.54
N PRO A 468 1.30 -0.81 -0.28
CA PRO A 468 2.01 -1.59 -1.29
C PRO A 468 1.13 -2.66 -1.95
N VAL A 469 0.40 -3.44 -1.16
CA VAL A 469 -0.52 -4.48 -1.68
C VAL A 469 -1.73 -3.84 -2.34
N HIS A 470 -2.33 -2.81 -1.73
CA HIS A 470 -3.45 -2.10 -2.32
C HIS A 470 -3.11 -1.55 -3.71
N HIS A 471 -1.97 -0.89 -3.86
CA HIS A 471 -1.50 -0.36 -5.13
C HIS A 471 -1.29 -1.46 -6.18
N PHE A 472 -0.73 -2.61 -5.78
CA PHE A 472 -0.56 -3.76 -6.65
C PHE A 472 -1.91 -4.29 -7.17
N PHE A 473 -2.85 -4.59 -6.28
CA PHE A 473 -4.17 -5.08 -6.65
C PHE A 473 -4.96 -4.05 -7.44
N HIS A 474 -4.88 -2.77 -7.07
CA HIS A 474 -5.54 -1.70 -7.81
C HIS A 474 -5.01 -1.64 -9.26
N ARG A 475 -3.69 -1.64 -9.45
CA ARG A 475 -3.07 -1.51 -10.77
C ARG A 475 -3.25 -2.75 -11.64
N HIS A 476 -2.89 -3.92 -11.12
CA HIS A 476 -2.77 -5.14 -11.93
C HIS A 476 -4.02 -6.00 -11.95
N VAL A 477 -4.96 -5.79 -11.02
CA VAL A 477 -6.22 -6.55 -10.97
C VAL A 477 -7.40 -5.65 -11.28
N TYR A 478 -7.62 -4.59 -10.49
CA TYR A 478 -8.81 -3.76 -10.64
C TYR A 478 -8.80 -2.94 -11.93
N LEU A 479 -7.76 -2.17 -12.20
CA LEU A 479 -7.65 -1.36 -13.43
C LEU A 479 -7.52 -2.24 -14.68
N ALA A 480 -6.82 -3.36 -14.58
CA ALA A 480 -6.77 -4.36 -15.65
C ALA A 480 -8.18 -4.91 -15.97
N SER A 481 -8.96 -5.28 -14.94
CA SER A 481 -10.35 -5.72 -15.10
C SER A 481 -11.23 -4.64 -15.75
N ARG A 482 -11.05 -3.38 -15.33
CA ARG A 482 -11.76 -2.23 -15.90
C ARG A 482 -11.37 -1.97 -17.35
N SER A 483 -10.14 -2.27 -17.76
CA SER A 483 -9.68 -2.14 -19.16
C SER A 483 -10.33 -3.13 -20.11
N VAL A 484 -10.84 -4.27 -19.59
CA VAL A 484 -11.63 -5.27 -20.34
C VAL A 484 -13.14 -4.99 -20.22
N ASN A 485 -13.53 -3.75 -19.91
CA ASN A 485 -14.93 -3.30 -19.78
C ASN A 485 -15.78 -4.00 -18.69
N LEU A 486 -15.16 -4.64 -17.69
CA LEU A 486 -15.90 -5.19 -16.54
C LEU A 486 -16.49 -4.06 -15.66
N SER A 487 -17.71 -4.24 -15.14
CA SER A 487 -18.37 -3.24 -14.28
C SER A 487 -17.62 -3.01 -12.95
N LYS A 488 -17.81 -1.85 -12.31
CA LYS A 488 -17.13 -1.53 -11.03
C LYS A 488 -17.40 -2.59 -9.95
N PRO A 489 -18.65 -3.05 -9.70
CA PRO A 489 -18.91 -4.08 -8.70
C PRO A 489 -18.21 -5.40 -9.01
N VAL A 490 -18.21 -5.83 -10.28
CA VAL A 490 -17.55 -7.08 -10.70
C VAL A 490 -16.04 -6.98 -10.53
N ALA A 491 -15.42 -5.85 -10.90
CA ALA A 491 -14.00 -5.63 -10.70
C ALA A 491 -13.62 -5.63 -9.20
N THR A 492 -14.46 -5.06 -8.33
CA THR A 492 -14.25 -5.12 -6.87
C THR A 492 -14.35 -6.55 -6.36
N VAL A 493 -15.41 -7.29 -6.71
CA VAL A 493 -15.59 -8.69 -6.30
C VAL A 493 -14.42 -9.54 -6.77
N LEU A 494 -13.97 -9.39 -8.02
CA LEU A 494 -12.83 -10.12 -8.56
C LEU A 494 -11.52 -9.80 -7.81
N THR A 495 -11.31 -8.52 -7.46
CA THR A 495 -10.14 -8.10 -6.69
C THR A 495 -10.12 -8.73 -5.30
N PHE A 496 -11.27 -8.70 -4.61
CA PHE A 496 -11.43 -9.33 -3.30
C PHE A 496 -11.32 -10.85 -3.39
N LEU A 497 -11.86 -11.49 -4.43
CA LEU A 497 -11.77 -12.93 -4.66
C LEU A 497 -10.31 -13.38 -4.77
N ILE A 498 -9.52 -12.71 -5.60
CA ILE A 498 -8.08 -13.04 -5.76
C ILE A 498 -7.33 -12.80 -4.45
N SER A 499 -7.64 -11.72 -3.74
CA SER A 499 -7.07 -11.46 -2.41
C SER A 499 -7.43 -12.56 -1.41
N GLY A 500 -8.70 -12.98 -1.35
CA GLY A 500 -9.19 -14.05 -0.48
C GLY A 500 -8.52 -15.39 -0.75
N LEU A 501 -8.32 -15.74 -2.03
CA LEU A 501 -7.59 -16.95 -2.42
C LEU A 501 -6.12 -16.89 -2.00
N ALA A 502 -5.46 -15.74 -2.11
CA ALA A 502 -4.10 -15.56 -1.62
C ALA A 502 -3.99 -15.72 -0.09
N HIS A 503 -4.96 -15.20 0.66
CA HIS A 503 -5.00 -15.39 2.11
C HIS A 503 -5.29 -16.85 2.50
N GLU A 504 -6.22 -17.53 1.82
CA GLU A 504 -6.47 -18.95 2.05
C GLU A 504 -5.27 -19.82 1.68
N LEU A 505 -4.52 -19.46 0.64
CA LEU A 505 -3.27 -20.14 0.30
C LEU A 505 -2.29 -20.06 1.48
N ILE A 506 -2.09 -18.86 2.03
CA ILE A 506 -1.21 -18.66 3.19
C ILE A 506 -1.73 -19.46 4.40
N MET A 507 -3.01 -19.32 4.75
CA MET A 507 -3.62 -20.02 5.89
C MET A 507 -3.58 -21.55 5.73
N GLY A 508 -3.87 -22.04 4.54
CA GLY A 508 -3.84 -23.46 4.19
C GLY A 508 -2.44 -24.04 4.26
N CYS A 509 -1.42 -23.26 3.92
CA CYS A 509 -0.04 -23.69 4.09
C CYS A 509 0.42 -23.70 5.54
N ILE A 510 0.05 -22.67 6.32
CA ILE A 510 0.39 -22.59 7.75
C ILE A 510 -0.21 -23.76 8.52
N THR A 511 -1.48 -24.05 8.28
CA THR A 511 -2.21 -25.11 8.99
C THR A 511 -2.11 -26.47 8.33
N ARG A 512 -1.48 -26.55 7.15
CA ARG A 512 -1.41 -27.74 6.27
C ARG A 512 -2.79 -28.34 5.94
N LYS A 513 -3.85 -27.53 6.05
CA LYS A 513 -5.24 -27.92 5.83
C LYS A 513 -5.97 -26.79 5.11
N ALA A 514 -6.54 -27.07 3.95
CA ALA A 514 -7.44 -26.13 3.27
C ALA A 514 -8.82 -26.20 3.93
N ARG A 515 -9.23 -25.13 4.63
CA ARG A 515 -10.51 -25.07 5.37
C ARG A 515 -11.50 -24.07 4.81
N GLY A 516 -11.01 -22.98 4.21
CA GLY A 516 -11.86 -21.94 3.61
C GLY A 516 -12.44 -20.95 4.60
N TYR A 517 -12.22 -21.07 5.92
CA TYR A 517 -12.78 -20.12 6.89
C TYR A 517 -12.26 -18.70 6.66
N GLY A 518 -10.97 -18.54 6.40
CA GLY A 518 -10.36 -17.25 6.09
C GLY A 518 -10.91 -16.67 4.79
N PHE A 519 -10.96 -17.48 3.74
CA PHE A 519 -11.58 -17.10 2.47
C PHE A 519 -13.02 -16.58 2.64
N LEU A 520 -13.87 -17.34 3.35
CA LEU A 520 -15.28 -17.00 3.55
C LEU A 520 -15.44 -15.70 4.36
N MET A 521 -14.65 -15.52 5.41
CA MET A 521 -14.67 -14.29 6.21
C MET A 521 -14.23 -13.06 5.40
N LEU A 522 -13.21 -13.19 4.56
CA LEU A 522 -12.77 -12.13 3.66
C LEU A 522 -13.86 -11.78 2.64
N MET A 523 -14.57 -12.77 2.09
CA MET A 523 -15.67 -12.53 1.16
C MET A 523 -16.86 -11.86 1.85
N LEU A 524 -17.12 -12.20 3.11
CA LEU A 524 -18.20 -11.62 3.91
C LEU A 524 -18.00 -10.12 4.20
N GLN A 525 -16.77 -9.60 4.10
CA GLN A 525 -16.50 -8.16 4.23
C GLN A 525 -17.25 -7.31 3.19
N ILE A 526 -17.51 -7.84 1.99
CA ILE A 526 -18.24 -7.13 0.93
C ILE A 526 -19.71 -6.88 1.34
N PRO A 527 -20.52 -7.92 1.68
CA PRO A 527 -21.85 -7.71 2.25
C PRO A 527 -21.85 -6.78 3.46
N ILE A 528 -20.93 -6.96 4.41
CA ILE A 528 -20.85 -6.10 5.60
C ILE A 528 -20.66 -4.63 5.19
N CYS A 529 -19.78 -4.35 4.22
CA CYS A 529 -19.59 -3.01 3.68
C CYS A 529 -20.86 -2.45 3.03
N THR A 530 -21.60 -3.26 2.27
CA THR A 530 -22.84 -2.78 1.63
C THR A 530 -23.87 -2.34 2.67
N VAL A 531 -23.96 -3.05 3.79
CA VAL A 531 -24.82 -2.67 4.93
C VAL A 531 -24.31 -1.39 5.59
N GLN A 532 -23.00 -1.28 5.86
CA GLN A 532 -22.38 -0.08 6.44
C GLN A 532 -22.54 1.17 5.57
N GLN A 533 -22.65 1.00 4.24
CA GLN A 533 -22.82 2.08 3.28
C GLN A 533 -24.28 2.54 3.11
N THR A 534 -25.24 1.85 3.73
CA THR A 534 -26.64 2.29 3.69
C THR A 534 -26.81 3.68 4.33
N PRO A 535 -27.81 4.48 3.89
CA PRO A 535 -27.94 5.87 4.32
C PRO A 535 -28.05 6.07 5.83
N TRP A 536 -28.57 5.08 6.54
CA TRP A 536 -28.75 5.09 7.99
C TRP A 536 -27.41 5.01 8.74
N PHE A 537 -26.55 4.07 8.35
CA PHE A 537 -25.23 3.87 8.95
C PHE A 537 -24.22 4.91 8.48
N LYS A 538 -24.25 5.28 7.20
CA LYS A 538 -23.28 6.22 6.59
C LYS A 538 -23.22 7.59 7.27
N ARG A 539 -24.32 8.05 7.89
CA ARG A 539 -24.37 9.33 8.62
C ARG A 539 -23.69 9.26 10.00
N ARG A 540 -23.47 8.07 10.56
CA ARG A 540 -22.95 7.84 11.91
C ARG A 540 -21.52 7.30 11.84
N THR A 541 -20.56 8.19 11.57
CA THR A 541 -19.15 7.82 11.40
C THR A 541 -18.55 7.13 12.62
N LEU A 542 -18.86 7.61 13.84
CA LEU A 542 -18.40 7.00 15.09
C LEU A 542 -18.93 5.56 15.24
N LEU A 543 -20.22 5.34 15.00
CA LEU A 543 -20.82 4.01 15.08
C LEU A 543 -20.17 3.05 14.08
N ASN A 544 -19.94 3.51 12.86
CA ASN A 544 -19.28 2.71 11.82
C ASN A 544 -17.84 2.34 12.20
N ASN A 545 -17.08 3.27 12.79
CA ASN A 545 -15.73 2.99 13.29
C ASN A 545 -15.75 1.99 14.47
N ILE A 546 -16.69 2.12 15.41
CA ILE A 546 -16.88 1.15 16.50
C ILE A 546 -17.20 -0.24 15.94
N MET A 547 -18.15 -0.34 15.01
CA MET A 547 -18.53 -1.61 14.37
C MET A 547 -17.37 -2.23 13.59
N PHE A 548 -16.55 -1.39 12.94
CA PHE A 548 -15.33 -1.82 12.27
C PHE A 548 -14.34 -2.45 13.26
N TRP A 549 -14.03 -1.79 14.37
CA TRP A 549 -13.12 -2.31 15.39
C TRP A 549 -13.63 -3.60 16.05
N ILE A 550 -14.92 -3.67 16.37
CA ILE A 550 -15.55 -4.90 16.89
C ILE A 550 -15.39 -6.04 15.86
N SER A 551 -15.71 -5.77 14.59
CA SER A 551 -15.62 -6.77 13.52
C SER A 551 -14.18 -7.23 13.28
N MET A 552 -13.19 -6.34 13.40
CA MET A 552 -11.77 -6.65 13.22
C MET A 552 -11.27 -7.59 14.31
N ILE A 553 -11.45 -7.20 15.57
CA ILE A 553 -10.92 -7.94 16.73
C ILE A 553 -11.63 -9.29 16.85
N LEU A 554 -12.95 -9.31 16.67
CA LEU A 554 -13.73 -10.54 16.66
C LEU A 554 -13.31 -11.46 15.51
N GLY A 555 -13.13 -10.91 14.30
CA GLY A 555 -12.74 -11.67 13.12
C GLY A 555 -11.40 -12.37 13.28
N LEU A 556 -10.37 -11.68 13.78
CA LEU A 556 -9.04 -12.25 14.00
C LEU A 556 -9.05 -13.37 15.05
N SER A 557 -9.73 -13.14 16.17
CA SER A 557 -9.82 -14.10 17.27
C SER A 557 -10.62 -15.35 16.87
N LEU A 558 -11.72 -15.15 16.15
CA LEU A 558 -12.55 -16.22 15.61
C LEU A 558 -11.80 -17.05 14.57
N LEU A 559 -11.03 -16.39 13.68
CA LEU A 559 -10.20 -17.08 12.69
C LEU A 559 -9.20 -18.02 13.39
N CYS A 560 -8.50 -17.55 14.42
CA CYS A 560 -7.57 -18.40 15.17
C CYS A 560 -8.28 -19.60 15.78
N ALA A 561 -9.38 -19.38 16.51
CA ALA A 561 -10.12 -20.47 17.15
C ALA A 561 -10.62 -21.50 16.11
N LEU A 562 -11.11 -21.06 14.94
CA LEU A 562 -11.55 -21.94 13.86
C LEU A 562 -10.41 -22.73 13.20
N TYR A 563 -9.22 -22.14 13.06
CA TYR A 563 -8.07 -22.81 12.44
C TYR A 563 -7.30 -23.73 13.39
N VAL A 564 -7.43 -23.54 14.70
CA VAL A 564 -6.69 -24.32 15.71
C VAL A 564 -7.57 -25.39 16.37
N LEU A 565 -8.82 -25.08 16.74
CA LEU A 565 -9.65 -25.94 17.59
C LEU A 565 -10.65 -26.82 16.83
N VAL A 566 -11.27 -26.27 15.79
CA VAL A 566 -11.97 -27.06 14.75
C VAL A 566 -10.92 -27.64 13.81
#